data_AF-A0A6P0ZVN9-F1
#
_entry.id   AF-A0A6P0ZVN9-F1
#
_cell.length_a   1.000
_cell.length_b   1.000
_cell.length_c   1.000
_cell.angle_alpha   90.00
_cell.angle_beta   90.00
_cell.angle_gamma   90.00
#
_symmetry.space_group_name_H-M   'P 1'
#
loop_
_entity.id
_entity.type
_entity.pdbx_description
1 polymer ?
#
loop_
_entity_poly.entity_id
_entity_poly.type
_entity_poly.pdbx_seq_one_letter_code
_entity_poly.pdbx_strand_id
1 'polypeptide(L)'
;MSKKTLAAVVDSGNDYLVKVKRNQPKLYQQIERESNRQTPRQKVTHYEKTRNRKTNRIIEVFEPPENLDPKWIGAGCVIKVSETKPDCCGAFMIGRLCIQGLKLVD
;
A
#
# COMPACT_ATOMS: atom_id res chain seq x y z
N MET A 1 -7.91 7.41 10.50
CA MET A 1 -7.31 8.71 10.15
C MET A 1 -8.41 9.70 9.93
N SER A 2 -8.36 10.85 10.60
CA SER A 2 -9.31 11.92 10.33
C SER A 2 -8.94 12.60 9.00
N LYS A 3 -9.93 13.08 8.24
CA LYS A 3 -9.70 13.78 6.95
C LYS A 3 -8.80 15.01 7.12
N LYS A 4 -8.93 15.73 8.24
CA LYS A 4 -8.13 16.91 8.58
C LYS A 4 -6.64 16.59 8.77
N THR A 5 -6.34 15.37 9.21
CA THR A 5 -4.95 14.95 9.44
C THR A 5 -4.19 14.75 8.12
N LEU A 6 -4.85 14.24 7.08
CA LEU A 6 -4.18 14.01 5.79
C LEU A 6 -3.86 15.32 5.07
N ALA A 7 -4.82 16.25 5.05
CA ALA A 7 -4.63 17.58 4.46
C ALA A 7 -3.46 18.32 5.12
N ALA A 8 -3.39 18.33 6.47
CA ALA A 8 -2.28 18.98 7.19
C ALA A 8 -0.90 18.38 6.87
N VAL A 9 -0.81 17.06 6.66
CA VAL A 9 0.45 16.40 6.25
C VAL A 9 0.83 16.82 4.83
N VAL A 10 -0.15 16.91 3.92
CA VAL A 10 0.09 17.36 2.55
C VAL A 10 0.54 18.82 2.51
N ASP A 11 -0.15 19.69 3.26
CA ASP A 11 0.10 21.14 3.34
C ASP A 11 1.46 21.46 3.98
N SER A 12 1.89 20.66 4.95
CA SER A 12 3.23 20.77 5.56
C SER A 12 4.36 20.25 4.65
N GLY A 13 4.04 19.79 3.43
CA GLY A 13 5.02 19.28 2.47
C GLY A 13 5.53 17.88 2.79
N ASN A 14 4.95 17.20 3.77
CA ASN A 14 5.38 15.88 4.21
C ASN A 14 4.77 14.78 3.33
N ASP A 15 5.50 13.67 3.22
CA ASP A 15 5.00 12.44 2.65
C ASP A 15 4.18 11.64 3.68
N TYR A 16 3.21 10.89 3.19
CA TYR A 16 2.41 10.00 4.02
C TYR A 16 2.34 8.60 3.44
N LEU A 17 2.12 7.64 4.34
CA LEU A 17 1.77 6.26 4.04
C LEU A 17 0.63 5.84 4.96
N VAL A 18 -0.53 5.53 4.38
CA VAL A 18 -1.75 5.21 5.12
C VAL A 18 -2.22 3.80 4.76
N LYS A 19 -2.35 2.95 5.77
CA LYS A 19 -2.95 1.61 5.61
C LYS A 19 -4.43 1.70 5.28
N VAL A 20 -4.85 1.02 4.22
CA VAL A 20 -6.26 0.86 3.85
C VAL A 20 -6.84 -0.29 4.68
N LYS A 21 -7.83 0.03 5.52
CA LYS A 21 -8.51 -0.96 6.36
C LYS A 21 -9.74 -1.51 5.64
N ARG A 22 -10.06 -2.79 5.86
CA ARG A 22 -11.26 -3.46 5.30
C ARG A 22 -12.58 -2.83 5.72
N ASN A 23 -12.62 -2.13 6.86
CA ASN A 23 -13.80 -1.36 7.28
C ASN A 23 -14.09 -0.13 6.38
N GLN A 24 -13.28 0.13 5.35
CA GLN A 24 -13.54 1.07 4.26
C GLN A 24 -13.78 0.30 2.95
N PRO A 25 -14.90 -0.43 2.82
CA PRO A 25 -15.06 -1.48 1.82
C PRO A 25 -14.96 -0.95 0.38
N LYS A 26 -15.54 0.22 0.08
CA LYS A 26 -15.48 0.81 -1.28
C LYS A 26 -14.04 1.06 -1.75
N LEU A 27 -13.24 1.69 -0.89
CA LEU A 27 -11.85 1.99 -1.19
C LEU A 27 -11.00 0.72 -1.29
N TYR A 28 -11.18 -0.19 -0.34
CA TYR A 28 -10.46 -1.45 -0.32
C TYR A 28 -10.74 -2.27 -1.60
N GLN A 29 -12.01 -2.44 -1.96
CA GLN A 29 -12.41 -3.19 -3.15
C GLN A 29 -11.95 -2.53 -4.45
N GLN A 30 -11.99 -1.20 -4.53
CA GLN A 30 -11.48 -0.47 -5.68
C GLN A 30 -9.98 -0.72 -5.86
N ILE A 31 -9.19 -0.53 -4.79
CA ILE A 31 -7.74 -0.74 -4.81
C ILE A 31 -7.40 -2.20 -5.12
N GLU A 32 -8.10 -3.14 -4.50
CA GLU A 32 -7.91 -4.56 -4.75
C GLU A 32 -8.19 -4.92 -6.21
N ARG A 33 -9.33 -4.48 -6.75
CA ARG A 33 -9.70 -4.70 -8.15
C ARG A 33 -8.69 -4.11 -9.13
N GLU A 34 -8.30 -2.86 -8.93
CA GLU A 34 -7.33 -2.21 -9.82
C GLU A 34 -5.94 -2.86 -9.72
N SER A 35 -5.48 -3.21 -8.52
CA SER A 35 -4.20 -3.91 -8.32
C SER A 35 -4.17 -5.32 -8.94
N ASN A 36 -5.33 -5.95 -9.12
CA ASN A 36 -5.41 -7.27 -9.77
C ASN A 36 -5.48 -7.15 -11.31
N ARG A 37 -5.79 -5.98 -11.85
CA ARG A 37 -5.88 -5.72 -13.30
C ARG A 37 -4.60 -5.09 -13.86
N GLN A 38 -3.94 -4.26 -13.05
CA GLN A 38 -2.74 -3.54 -13.46
C GLN A 38 -1.48 -4.39 -13.26
N THR A 39 -0.48 -4.16 -14.09
CA THR A 39 0.88 -4.64 -13.82
C THR A 39 1.55 -3.68 -12.83
N PRO A 40 2.18 -4.17 -11.75
CA PRO A 40 2.85 -3.30 -10.81
C PRO A 40 4.01 -2.58 -11.49
N ARG A 41 4.14 -1.28 -11.22
CA ARG A 41 5.28 -0.45 -11.64
C ARG A 41 6.58 -0.94 -11.01
N GLN A 42 6.52 -1.43 -9.78
CA GLN A 42 7.65 -2.03 -9.08
C GLN A 42 7.21 -3.24 -8.28
N LYS A 43 8.04 -4.28 -8.26
CA LYS A 43 7.82 -5.49 -7.48
C LYS A 43 9.10 -5.88 -6.76
N VAL A 44 9.01 -6.12 -5.46
CA VAL A 44 10.10 -6.58 -4.62
C VAL A 44 9.63 -7.79 -3.82
N THR A 45 10.40 -8.87 -3.87
CA THR A 45 10.16 -10.05 -3.05
C THR A 45 11.23 -10.12 -1.98
N HIS A 46 10.82 -10.18 -0.73
CA HIS A 46 11.70 -10.33 0.42
C HIS A 46 11.48 -11.69 1.08
N TYR A 47 12.56 -12.45 1.18
CA TYR A 47 12.59 -13.76 1.83
C TYR A 47 13.25 -13.62 3.20
N GLU A 48 12.52 -13.96 4.26
CA GLU A 48 13.03 -13.98 5.62
C GLU A 48 12.89 -15.38 6.20
N LYS A 49 13.98 -15.94 6.73
CA LYS A 49 13.99 -17.21 7.45
C LYS A 49 14.55 -17.00 8.84
N THR A 50 13.69 -17.13 9.83
CA THR A 50 14.07 -17.27 11.24
C THR A 50 14.03 -18.74 11.64
N ARG A 51 14.50 -19.08 12.86
CA ARG A 51 14.61 -20.47 13.36
C ARG A 51 13.32 -21.28 13.17
N ASN A 52 12.16 -20.66 13.38
CA ASN A 52 10.85 -21.34 13.38
C ASN A 52 9.87 -20.82 12.32
N ARG A 53 10.27 -19.85 11.49
CA ARG A 53 9.35 -19.22 10.52
C ARG A 53 10.07 -18.87 9.23
N LYS A 54 9.47 -19.28 8.12
CA LYS A 54 9.75 -18.76 6.78
C LYS A 54 8.68 -17.73 6.46
N THR A 55 9.07 -16.57 5.93
CA THR A 55 8.14 -15.53 5.50
C THR A 55 8.61 -15.02 4.16
N ASN A 56 7.77 -15.14 3.13
CA ASN A 56 8.00 -14.43 1.88
C ASN A 56 6.99 -13.30 1.78
N ARG A 57 7.50 -12.07 1.78
CA ARG A 57 6.74 -10.84 1.56
C ARG A 57 6.92 -10.42 0.12
N ILE A 58 5.82 -10.17 -0.58
CA ILE A 58 5.81 -9.58 -1.92
C ILE A 58 5.23 -8.19 -1.78
N ILE A 59 6.00 -7.19 -2.18
CA ILE A 59 5.63 -5.78 -2.19
C ILE A 59 5.47 -5.36 -3.65
N GLU A 60 4.29 -4.87 -3.99
CA GLU A 60 3.93 -4.43 -5.33
C GLU A 60 3.46 -2.97 -5.26
N VAL A 61 4.04 -2.11 -6.10
CA VAL A 61 3.69 -0.68 -6.19
C VAL A 61 2.96 -0.44 -7.50
N PHE A 62 1.80 0.18 -7.43
CA PHE A 62 0.91 0.51 -8.54
C PHE A 62 0.69 2.02 -8.61
N GLU A 63 0.29 2.47 -9.80
CA GLU A 63 -0.27 3.80 -9.97
C GLU A 63 -1.62 3.88 -9.21
N PRO A 64 -1.96 5.04 -8.64
CA PRO A 64 -3.26 5.22 -8.00
C PRO A 64 -4.39 5.09 -9.05
N PRO A 65 -5.55 4.51 -8.69
CA PRO A 65 -6.72 4.50 -9.58
C PRO A 65 -7.10 5.91 -10.00
N GLU A 66 -7.38 6.13 -11.29
CA GLU A 66 -7.79 7.46 -11.81
C GLU A 66 -9.02 8.02 -11.07
N ASN A 67 -9.95 7.15 -10.71
CA ASN A 67 -11.18 7.50 -10.01
C ASN A 67 -11.07 7.34 -8.48
N LEU A 68 -9.88 7.58 -7.90
CA LEU A 68 -9.71 7.53 -6.45
C LEU A 68 -10.53 8.64 -5.78
N ASP A 69 -11.18 8.33 -4.65
CA ASP A 69 -11.96 9.32 -3.90
C ASP A 69 -11.10 10.57 -3.61
N PRO A 70 -11.55 11.78 -4.02
CA PRO A 70 -10.77 13.02 -3.90
C PRO A 70 -10.27 13.34 -2.49
N LYS A 71 -10.83 12.71 -1.44
CA LYS A 71 -10.31 12.83 -0.07
C LYS A 71 -8.88 12.30 0.10
N TRP A 72 -8.38 11.48 -0.83
CA TRP A 72 -7.00 10.98 -0.85
C TRP A 72 -6.10 11.94 -1.62
N ILE A 73 -6.04 13.18 -1.11
CA ILE A 73 -5.34 14.29 -1.75
C ILE A 73 -3.85 13.96 -1.87
N GLY A 74 -3.32 14.07 -3.09
CA GLY A 74 -1.91 13.86 -3.36
C GLY A 74 -1.46 12.40 -3.29
N ALA A 75 -2.37 11.42 -3.41
CA ALA A 75 -1.97 10.03 -3.53
C ALA A 75 -1.14 9.82 -4.81
N GLY A 76 0.11 9.39 -4.65
CA GLY A 76 1.04 9.14 -5.76
C GLY A 76 1.30 7.66 -6.01
N CYS A 77 0.88 6.76 -5.12
CA CYS A 77 0.93 5.32 -5.36
C CYS A 77 -0.01 4.50 -4.48
N VAL A 78 -0.22 3.26 -4.90
CA VAL A 78 -0.82 2.18 -4.13
C VAL A 78 0.22 1.10 -3.90
N ILE A 79 0.36 0.65 -2.65
CA ILE A 79 1.28 -0.42 -2.26
C ILE A 79 0.49 -1.62 -1.77
N LYS A 80 0.65 -2.75 -2.44
CA LYS A 80 0.11 -4.06 -2.02
C LYS A 80 1.23 -4.87 -1.38
N VAL A 81 0.96 -5.40 -0.20
CA VAL A 81 1.87 -6.29 0.51
C VAL A 81 1.15 -7.62 0.71
N SER A 82 1.70 -8.70 0.15
CA SER A 82 1.18 -10.05 0.36
C SER A 82 2.24 -10.94 1.04
N GLU A 83 1.79 -11.76 1.98
CA GLU A 83 2.63 -12.76 2.64
C GLU A 83 2.20 -14.15 2.17
N THR A 84 3.16 -15.02 1.82
CA THR A 84 2.88 -16.46 1.66
C THR A 84 2.94 -17.12 3.03
N LYS A 85 1.96 -16.81 3.89
CA LYS A 85 1.58 -17.68 4.99
C LYS A 85 0.27 -18.37 4.60
N PRO A 86 0.04 -19.63 4.99
CA PRO A 86 -1.22 -20.33 4.67
C PRO A 86 -2.47 -19.56 5.11
N ASP A 87 -2.37 -18.70 6.13
CA ASP A 87 -3.52 -18.15 6.84
C ASP A 87 -3.63 -16.60 6.84
N CYS A 88 -2.90 -15.86 5.99
CA CYS A 88 -2.91 -14.40 6.05
C CYS A 88 -3.27 -13.74 4.72
N CYS A 89 -4.46 -13.14 4.64
CA CYS A 89 -4.84 -12.28 3.53
C CYS A 89 -3.91 -11.05 3.40
N GLY A 90 -3.55 -10.66 2.17
CA GLY A 90 -2.71 -9.50 1.87
C GLY A 90 -3.27 -8.16 2.39
N ALA A 91 -2.38 -7.16 2.52
CA ALA A 91 -2.66 -5.82 3.00
C ALA A 91 -2.41 -4.76 1.91
N PHE A 92 -3.17 -3.66 1.95
CA PHE A 92 -3.03 -2.53 1.03
C PHE A 92 -2.72 -1.22 1.78
N MET A 93 -1.89 -0.38 1.18
CA MET A 93 -1.50 0.93 1.67
C MET A 93 -1.55 1.96 0.53
N ILE A 94 -1.85 3.22 0.83
CA ILE A 94 -1.82 4.37 -0.10
C ILE A 94 -0.75 5.34 0.39
N GLY A 95 0.08 5.85 -0.51
CA GLY A 95 1.11 6.84 -0.17
C GLY A 95 1.20 7.99 -1.17
N ARG A 96 1.75 9.11 -0.73
CA ARG A 96 2.10 10.27 -1.58
C ARG A 96 3.35 9.98 -2.41
N LEU A 97 4.35 9.34 -1.81
CA LEU A 97 5.58 8.98 -2.48
C LEU A 97 5.48 7.57 -3.08
N CYS A 98 5.70 7.46 -4.40
CA CYS A 98 6.13 6.22 -5.03
C CYS A 98 7.50 5.87 -4.43
N ILE A 99 7.56 5.08 -3.36
CA ILE A 99 8.85 4.75 -2.72
C ILE A 99 9.66 3.90 -3.71
N GLN A 100 10.52 4.54 -4.50
CA GLN A 100 11.63 3.89 -5.18
C GLN A 100 12.59 3.40 -4.10
N GLY A 101 12.45 2.13 -3.71
CA GLY A 101 13.31 1.52 -2.70
C GLY A 101 12.66 1.42 -1.33
N LEU A 102 11.66 0.55 -1.22
CA LEU A 102 11.23 0.03 0.08
C LEU A 102 12.35 -0.86 0.63
N LYS A 103 13.31 -0.27 1.35
CA LYS A 103 14.13 -1.02 2.29
C LYS A 103 13.23 -1.31 3.50
N LEU A 104 12.82 -2.57 3.63
CA LEU A 104 12.34 -3.09 4.91
C LEU A 104 13.48 -2.88 5.90
N VAL A 105 13.27 -1.99 6.88
CA VAL A 105 14.13 -1.94 8.06
C VAL A 105 13.68 -3.11 8.92
N ASP A 106 14.61 -4.02 9.22
CA ASP A 106 14.40 -5.21 10.05
C ASP A 106 13.94 -4.87 11.48
#